data_AF-A0A7K3Y2L2-F1
#
_entry.id   AF-A0A7K3Y2L2-F1
#
_cell.length_a   1.000
_cell.length_b   1.000
_cell.length_c   1.000
_cell.angle_alpha   90.00
_cell.angle_beta   90.00
_cell.angle_gamma   90.00
#
_symmetry.space_group_name_H-M   'P 1'
#
loop_
_entity.id
_entity.type
_entity.pdbx_description
1 polymer ?
#
loop_
_entity_poly.entity_id
_entity_poly.type
_entity_poly.pdbx_seq_one_letter_code
_entity_poly.pdbx_strand_id
1 'polypeptide(L)'
;MPHKYTIEIFFSDEDEGFIAIAPELAGCSAFGETEEEALGEVTVAIDLWLETARGEGREIPEPSGREHLREIFAGRGARPRADGVI
;
A
#
# COMPACT_ATOMS: atom_id res chain seq x y z
N MET A 1 -15.82 -4.49 2.65
CA MET A 1 -15.88 -3.64 3.87
C MET A 1 -14.62 -2.80 3.88
N PRO A 2 -14.65 -1.49 4.21
CA PRO A 2 -13.41 -0.71 4.18
C PRO A 2 -12.45 -1.23 5.26
N HIS A 3 -11.29 -1.70 4.83
CA HIS A 3 -10.20 -2.08 5.74
C HIS A 3 -9.54 -0.81 6.27
N LYS A 4 -9.01 -0.87 7.50
CA LYS A 4 -8.46 0.32 8.19
C LYS A 4 -6.96 0.57 7.91
N TYR A 5 -6.41 -0.09 6.89
CA TYR A 5 -5.00 0.06 6.52
C TYR A 5 -4.74 1.44 5.91
N THR A 6 -3.52 1.93 6.08
CA THR A 6 -3.09 3.16 5.42
C THR A 6 -2.92 2.90 3.94
N ILE A 7 -3.32 3.86 3.11
CA ILE A 7 -3.07 3.82 1.67
C ILE A 7 -2.29 5.09 1.33
N GLU A 8 -1.08 4.91 0.82
CA GLU A 8 -0.24 5.96 0.28
C GLU A 8 -0.42 5.98 -1.24
N ILE A 9 -0.84 7.12 -1.81
CA ILE A 9 -1.00 7.30 -3.26
C ILE A 9 -0.04 8.40 -3.71
N PHE A 10 0.74 8.13 -4.74
CA PHE A 10 1.67 9.08 -5.33
C PHE A 10 1.80 8.86 -6.84
N PHE A 11 2.19 9.89 -7.57
CA PHE A 11 2.50 9.77 -9.00
C PHE A 11 3.90 9.16 -9.18
N SER A 12 4.02 8.23 -10.13
CA SER A 12 5.28 7.62 -10.56
C SER A 12 5.60 8.10 -11.98
N ASP A 13 6.72 8.80 -12.15
CA ASP A 13 7.23 9.16 -13.47
C ASP A 13 7.68 7.92 -14.27
N GLU A 14 8.04 6.82 -13.60
CA GLU A 14 8.47 5.57 -14.26
C GLU A 14 7.28 4.81 -14.87
N ASP A 15 6.15 4.77 -14.16
CA ASP A 15 4.93 4.09 -14.60
C ASP A 15 3.97 5.02 -15.35
N GLU A 16 4.30 6.32 -15.46
CA GLU A 16 3.47 7.37 -16.03
C GLU A 16 2.03 7.38 -15.47
N GLY A 17 1.88 7.13 -14.17
CA GLY A 17 0.59 7.03 -13.50
C GLY A 17 0.69 7.00 -11.97
N PHE A 18 -0.41 6.70 -11.30
CA PHE A 18 -0.49 6.69 -9.84
C PHE A 18 -0.22 5.30 -9.27
N ILE A 19 0.64 5.25 -8.27
CA ILE A 19 0.92 4.06 -7.49
C ILE A 19 0.27 4.22 -6.12
N ALA A 20 -0.53 3.23 -5.73
CA ALA A 20 -1.15 3.15 -4.42
C ALA A 20 -0.56 1.96 -3.65
N ILE A 21 -0.14 2.17 -2.39
CA ILE A 21 0.55 1.16 -1.58
C ILE A 21 -0.08 1.10 -0.19
N ALA A 22 -0.28 -0.12 0.33
CA ALA A 22 -0.61 -0.36 1.73
C ALA A 22 0.65 -0.77 2.48
N PRO A 23 1.37 0.16 3.15
CA PRO A 23 2.70 -0.11 3.71
C PRO A 23 2.70 -1.16 4.82
N GLU A 24 1.60 -1.30 5.55
CA GLU A 24 1.41 -2.34 6.56
C GLU A 24 1.35 -3.75 5.96
N LEU A 25 0.91 -3.87 4.70
CA LEU A 25 0.74 -5.13 4.00
C LEU A 25 1.88 -5.28 2.98
N ALA A 26 2.97 -5.91 3.40
CA ALA A 26 4.16 -6.05 2.56
C ALA A 26 3.82 -6.60 1.16
N GLY A 27 4.25 -5.87 0.13
CA GLY A 27 4.01 -6.20 -1.28
C GLY A 27 2.60 -5.86 -1.80
N CYS A 28 1.74 -5.25 -1.00
CA CYS A 28 0.42 -4.81 -1.44
C CYS A 28 0.50 -3.42 -2.07
N SER A 29 0.46 -3.39 -3.40
CA SER A 29 0.43 -2.17 -4.21
C SER A 29 -0.46 -2.35 -5.42
N ALA A 30 -0.91 -1.24 -5.99
CA ALA A 30 -1.62 -1.19 -7.25
C ALA A 30 -1.26 0.05 -8.05
N PHE A 31 -1.58 0.03 -9.33
CA PHE A 31 -1.40 1.12 -10.28
C PHE A 31 -2.77 1.61 -10.77
N GLY A 32 -2.85 2.87 -11.18
CA GLY A 32 -3.92 3.37 -12.01
C GLY A 32 -3.52 4.65 -12.75
N GLU A 33 -4.18 4.95 -13.86
CA GLU A 33 -3.95 6.19 -14.62
C GLU A 33 -4.41 7.43 -13.83
N THR A 34 -5.28 7.22 -12.84
CA THR A 34 -5.80 8.25 -11.92
C THR A 34 -5.67 7.81 -10.46
N GLU A 35 -5.72 8.79 -9.55
CA GLU A 35 -5.72 8.53 -8.10
C GLU A 35 -6.89 7.60 -7.69
N GLU A 36 -8.05 7.80 -8.31
CA GLU A 36 -9.27 7.03 -8.06
C GLU A 36 -9.15 5.58 -8.53
N GLU A 37 -8.52 5.37 -9.70
CA GLU A 37 -8.25 4.05 -10.24
C GLU A 37 -7.25 3.30 -9.35
N ALA A 38 -6.12 3.94 -9.01
CA ALA A 38 -5.12 3.34 -8.13
C ALA A 38 -5.72 2.98 -6.75
N LEU A 39 -6.61 3.85 -6.21
CA LEU A 39 -7.34 3.58 -4.97
C LEU A 39 -8.30 2.38 -5.10
N GLY A 40 -9.00 2.27 -6.24
CA GLY A 40 -9.89 1.15 -6.53
C GLY A 40 -9.12 -0.17 -6.55
N GLU A 41 -8.04 -0.21 -7.32
CA GLU A 41 -7.22 -1.40 -7.49
C GLU A 41 -6.52 -1.83 -6.19
N VAL A 42 -5.96 -0.88 -5.41
CA VAL A 42 -5.31 -1.24 -4.13
C VAL A 42 -6.32 -1.76 -3.12
N THR A 43 -7.57 -1.29 -3.15
CA THR A 43 -8.63 -1.80 -2.27
C THR A 43 -8.89 -3.29 -2.57
N VAL A 44 -8.96 -3.66 -3.85
CA VAL A 44 -9.08 -5.06 -4.29
C VAL A 44 -7.84 -5.87 -3.87
N ALA A 45 -6.64 -5.31 -4.06
CA ALA A 45 -5.40 -5.97 -3.67
C ALA A 45 -5.31 -6.24 -2.17
N ILE A 46 -5.82 -5.33 -1.32
CA ILE A 46 -5.89 -5.51 0.13
C ILE A 46 -6.82 -6.68 0.48
N ASP A 47 -8.01 -6.75 -0.11
CA ASP A 47 -8.93 -7.86 0.12
C ASP A 47 -8.28 -9.21 -0.24
N LEU A 48 -7.66 -9.31 -1.43
CA LEU A 48 -6.96 -10.51 -1.88
C LEU A 48 -5.77 -10.89 -1.00
N TRP A 49 -5.00 -9.90 -0.54
CA TRP A 49 -3.87 -10.11 0.36
C TRP A 49 -4.35 -10.74 1.68
N LEU A 50 -5.43 -10.20 2.26
CA LEU A 50 -6.01 -10.69 3.51
C LEU A 50 -6.62 -12.09 3.36
N GLU A 51 -7.33 -12.34 2.28
CA GLU A 51 -7.87 -13.68 1.97
C GLU A 51 -6.74 -14.71 1.84
N THR A 52 -5.68 -14.37 1.11
CA THR A 52 -4.51 -15.24 0.95
C THR A 52 -3.81 -15.48 2.28
N ALA A 53 -3.56 -14.42 3.06
CA ALA A 53 -2.93 -14.53 4.37
C ALA A 53 -3.72 -15.44 5.32
N ARG A 54 -5.05 -15.33 5.33
CA ARG A 54 -5.93 -16.22 6.11
C ARG A 54 -5.86 -17.66 5.61
N GLY A 55 -5.91 -17.88 4.30
CA GLY A 55 -5.87 -19.22 3.70
C GLY A 55 -4.56 -19.95 3.96
N GLU A 56 -3.45 -19.22 4.04
CA GLU A 56 -2.12 -19.77 4.30
C GLU A 56 -1.72 -19.76 5.79
N GLY A 57 -2.56 -19.20 6.68
CA GLY A 57 -2.23 -19.07 8.10
C GLY A 57 -1.07 -18.10 8.38
N ARG A 58 -0.85 -17.11 7.50
CA ARG A 58 0.11 -16.03 7.72
C ARG A 58 -0.40 -15.09 8.81
N GLU A 59 0.52 -14.49 9.56
CA GLU A 59 0.18 -13.41 10.47
C GLU A 59 -0.32 -12.19 9.68
N ILE A 60 -1.45 -11.63 10.12
CA ILE A 60 -2.05 -10.44 9.50
C ILE A 60 -1.65 -9.25 10.38
N PRO A 61 -0.90 -8.28 9.84
CA PRO A 61 -0.54 -7.06 10.56
C PRO A 61 -1.78 -6.29 10.99
N GLU A 62 -1.80 -5.78 12.22
CA GLU A 62 -2.89 -4.91 12.67
C GLU A 62 -2.82 -3.56 11.94
N PRO A 63 -3.96 -2.99 11.50
CA PRO A 63 -3.98 -1.67 10.87
C PRO A 63 -3.52 -0.59 11.85
N SER A 64 -2.47 0.13 11.48
CA SER A 64 -1.86 1.18 12.31
C SER A 64 -2.46 2.57 12.06
N GLY A 65 -3.03 2.79 10.87
CA GLY A 65 -3.77 4.00 10.51
C GLY A 65 -3.01 5.29 10.83
N ARG A 66 -3.54 6.12 11.74
CA ARG A 66 -2.95 7.42 12.08
C ARG A 66 -1.57 7.34 12.73
N GLU A 67 -1.23 6.24 13.41
CA GLU A 67 0.08 6.08 14.02
C GLU A 67 1.17 5.86 12.95
N HIS A 68 0.86 5.12 11.87
CA HIS A 68 1.79 4.93 10.75
C HIS A 68 2.19 6.26 10.11
N LEU A 69 1.19 7.12 9.86
CA LEU A 69 1.39 8.47 9.35
C LEU A 69 2.34 9.28 10.27
N ARG A 70 2.20 9.16 11.59
CA ARG A 70 3.09 9.86 12.53
C ARG A 70 4.54 9.39 12.40
N GLU A 71 4.78 8.10 12.17
CA GLU A 71 6.13 7.56 12.00
C GLU A 71 6.80 8.01 10.70
N ILE A 72 6.02 8.08 9.61
CA ILE A 72 6.47 8.64 8.33
C ILE A 72 6.87 10.11 8.53
N PHE A 73 5.99 10.93 9.12
CA PHE A 73 6.28 12.35 9.36
C PHE A 73 7.39 12.59 10.40
N ALA A 74 7.64 11.64 11.30
CA ALA A 74 8.76 11.68 12.24
C ALA A 74 10.12 11.34 11.59
N GLY A 75 10.18 11.15 10.27
CA GLY A 75 11.41 10.89 9.52
C GLY A 75 11.97 9.47 9.70
N ARG A 76 11.16 8.53 10.21
CA ARG A 76 11.56 7.13 10.42
C ARG A 76 10.95 6.15 9.40
N GLY A 77 10.00 6.60 8.59
CA GLY A 77 9.28 5.76 7.60
C GLY A 77 9.79 5.83 6.17
N ALA A 78 10.96 6.44 5.90
CA ALA A 78 11.46 6.54 4.53
C ALA A 78 11.85 5.15 4.01
N ARG A 79 11.01 4.54 3.16
CA ARG A 79 11.49 3.51 2.24
C ARG A 79 12.60 4.15 1.40
N PRO A 80 13.76 3.50 1.24
CA PRO A 80 14.71 3.95 0.22
C PRO A 80 13.95 4.00 -1.11
N ARG A 81 14.14 5.07 -1.89
CA ARG A 81 13.64 5.12 -3.26
C ARG A 81 14.12 3.84 -3.93
N ALA A 82 13.19 3.04 -4.45
CA ALA A 82 13.54 1.95 -5.33
C ALA A 82 14.01 2.61 -6.62
N ASP A 83 15.30 2.95 -6.67
CA ASP A 83 15.95 3.32 -7.92
C ASP A 83 15.99 2.04 -8.76
N GLY A 84 15.02 1.88 -9.67
CA GLY A 84 15.00 0.94 -10.80
C GLY A 84 15.32 -0.52 -10.48
N VAL A 85 14.30 -1.37 -10.38
CA VAL A 85 14.49 -2.83 -10.50
C VAL A 85 14.19 -3.24 -11.95
N ILE A 86 15.27 -3.46 -12.69
CA ILE A 86 15.39 -4.21 -13.96
C ILE A 86 14.82 -5.64 -13.87
#